data_AF-A0A350IU05-F1
#
_entry.id   AF-A0A350IU05-F1
#
_cell.length_a   1.000
_cell.length_b   1.000
_cell.length_c   1.000
_cell.angle_alpha   90.00
_cell.angle_beta   90.00
_cell.angle_gamma   90.00
#
_symmetry.space_group_name_H-M   'P 1'
#
loop_
_entity.id
_entity.type
_entity.pdbx_description
1 polymer ?
#
loop_
_entity_poly.entity_id
_entity_poly.type
_entity_poly.pdbx_seq_one_letter_code
_entity_poly.pdbx_strand_id
1 'polypeptide(L)'
;MTHHLSDNGLVRPPFAERPPIRVNLDARLLGLVLTILGIVAAVVSLLFVLGVSSLCNGLVLCSFPTLDVAGTVLLTAGWVVMTVGVVMMLTLPGVAGSRAVAVYGLVLAAAGDVLSLVGNIVFVGANSLYYRLGDGSIVIFVFWLVVSAILYYLVVTSRPAGEPPAS
;
A
#
# COMPACT_ATOMS: atom_id res chain seq x y z
N MET A 1 5.64 -23.62 -11.50
CA MET A 1 6.64 -22.63 -11.97
C MET A 1 6.51 -21.31 -11.20
N THR A 2 6.57 -21.32 -9.86
CA THR A 2 6.26 -20.12 -9.03
C THR A 2 7.19 -19.97 -7.82
N HIS A 3 8.43 -20.46 -7.91
CA HIS A 3 9.37 -20.36 -6.77
C HIS A 3 10.09 -18.99 -6.71
N HIS A 4 10.33 -18.33 -7.85
CA HIS A 4 11.15 -17.11 -7.91
C HIS A 4 10.48 -15.86 -7.32
N LEU A 5 9.15 -15.76 -7.35
CA LEU A 5 8.43 -14.58 -6.84
C LEU A 5 8.30 -14.59 -5.31
N SER A 6 8.39 -15.76 -4.68
CA SER A 6 8.31 -15.94 -3.22
C SER A 6 9.66 -16.06 -2.54
N ASP A 7 10.71 -16.46 -3.27
CA ASP A 7 12.08 -16.62 -2.76
C ASP A 7 12.99 -15.50 -3.21
N ASN A 8 12.71 -14.31 -2.72
CA ASN A 8 13.60 -13.16 -2.88
C ASN A 8 13.69 -12.38 -1.58
N GLY A 9 14.71 -11.52 -1.48
CA GLY A 9 14.96 -10.72 -0.28
C GLY A 9 13.85 -9.71 0.06
N LEU A 10 12.88 -9.47 -0.84
CA LEU A 10 11.71 -8.64 -0.57
C LEU A 10 10.64 -9.41 0.20
N VAL A 11 10.38 -10.65 -0.18
CA VAL A 11 9.33 -11.48 0.45
C VAL A 11 9.87 -12.25 1.66
N ARG A 12 11.18 -12.58 1.64
CA ARG A 12 11.91 -13.28 2.70
C ARG A 12 13.23 -12.57 3.02
N PRO A 13 13.20 -11.38 3.66
CA PRO A 13 14.40 -10.70 4.10
C PRO A 13 15.05 -11.41 5.29
N PRO A 14 16.37 -11.22 5.51
CA PRO A 14 17.12 -11.89 6.57
C PRO A 14 16.64 -11.56 8.00
N PHE A 15 16.00 -10.41 8.19
CA PHE A 15 15.42 -10.03 9.48
C PHE A 15 14.05 -10.69 9.76
N ALA A 16 13.43 -11.35 8.79
CA ALA A 16 12.16 -12.07 9.00
C ALA A 16 12.34 -13.29 9.91
N GLU A 17 13.49 -13.97 9.83
CA GLU A 17 13.80 -15.17 10.61
C GLU A 17 14.17 -14.84 12.08
N ARG A 18 14.75 -13.66 12.30
CA ARG A 18 15.12 -13.14 13.62
C ARG A 18 14.65 -11.69 13.75
N PRO A 19 13.34 -11.45 13.91
CA PRO A 19 12.83 -10.09 13.97
C PRO A 19 13.36 -9.40 15.22
N PRO A 20 13.77 -8.13 15.13
CA PRO A 20 14.24 -7.35 16.29
C PRO A 20 13.14 -7.21 17.35
N ILE A 21 11.87 -7.21 16.92
CA ILE A 21 10.69 -7.21 17.79
C ILE A 21 9.87 -8.45 17.51
N ARG A 22 9.83 -9.38 18.47
CA ARG A 22 8.99 -10.59 18.40
C ARG A 22 7.55 -10.23 18.73
N VAL A 23 6.75 -9.92 17.71
CA VAL A 23 5.32 -9.66 17.88
C VAL A 23 4.58 -10.99 17.91
N ASN A 24 4.22 -11.47 19.10
CA ASN A 24 3.42 -12.68 19.28
C ASN A 24 1.93 -12.33 19.21
N LEU A 25 1.47 -11.92 18.03
CA LEU A 25 0.07 -11.60 17.79
C LEU A 25 -0.64 -12.79 17.15
N ASP A 26 -1.87 -13.04 17.58
CA ASP A 26 -2.75 -14.01 16.93
C ASP A 26 -2.87 -13.64 15.44
N ALA A 27 -2.43 -14.54 14.56
CA ALA A 27 -2.39 -14.31 13.12
C ALA A 27 -3.76 -13.94 12.55
N ARG A 28 -4.85 -14.42 13.18
CA ARG A 28 -6.23 -14.03 12.81
C ARG A 28 -6.52 -12.57 13.13
N LEU A 29 -6.16 -12.11 14.32
CA LEU A 29 -6.36 -10.72 14.74
C LEU A 29 -5.51 -9.78 13.88
N LEU A 30 -4.23 -10.12 13.68
CA LEU A 30 -3.32 -9.33 12.85
C LEU A 30 -3.84 -9.21 11.41
N GLY A 31 -4.16 -10.33 10.77
CA GLY A 31 -4.64 -10.30 9.39
C GLY A 31 -5.95 -9.52 9.24
N LEU A 32 -6.88 -9.64 10.20
CA LEU A 32 -8.15 -8.90 10.17
C LEU A 32 -7.92 -7.38 10.27
N VAL A 33 -7.01 -6.95 11.16
CA VAL A 33 -6.60 -5.54 11.25
C VAL A 33 -5.96 -5.07 9.95
N LEU A 34 -5.05 -5.85 9.37
CA LEU A 34 -4.40 -5.53 8.10
C LEU A 34 -5.40 -5.43 6.95
N THR A 35 -6.41 -6.30 6.90
CA THR A 35 -7.50 -6.26 5.92
C THR A 35 -8.34 -5.00 6.05
N ILE A 36 -8.75 -4.63 7.27
CA ILE A 36 -9.52 -3.41 7.51
C ILE A 36 -8.71 -2.19 7.10
N LEU A 37 -7.44 -2.12 7.49
CA LEU A 37 -6.55 -1.02 7.10
C LEU A 37 -6.38 -0.92 5.59
N GLY A 38 -6.21 -2.04 4.89
CA GLY A 38 -6.11 -2.06 3.43
C GLY A 38 -7.40 -1.60 2.73
N ILE A 39 -8.57 -2.02 3.22
CA ILE A 39 -9.87 -1.56 2.70
C ILE A 39 -10.05 -0.06 2.93
N VAL A 40 -9.79 0.43 4.14
CA VAL A 40 -9.89 1.86 4.46
C VAL A 40 -8.95 2.68 3.56
N ALA A 41 -7.71 2.23 3.40
CA ALA A 41 -6.75 2.90 2.54
C ALA A 41 -7.19 2.94 1.07
N ALA A 42 -7.74 1.84 0.54
CA ALA A 42 -8.28 1.80 -0.80
C ALA A 42 -9.48 2.75 -0.98
N VAL A 43 -10.41 2.78 -0.01
CA VAL A 43 -11.59 3.67 -0.06
C VAL A 43 -11.18 5.13 0.00
N VAL A 44 -10.27 5.51 0.91
CA VAL A 44 -9.77 6.88 1.02
C VAL A 44 -9.09 7.32 -0.28
N SER A 45 -8.25 6.45 -0.87
CA SER A 45 -7.59 6.72 -2.15
C SER A 45 -8.59 6.89 -3.29
N LEU A 46 -9.64 6.06 -3.32
CA LEU A 46 -10.70 6.14 -4.33
C LEU A 46 -11.50 7.44 -4.21
N LEU A 47 -11.85 7.86 -2.98
CA LEU A 47 -12.53 9.14 -2.74
C LEU A 47 -11.67 10.32 -3.21
N PHE A 48 -10.35 10.24 -3.05
CA PHE A 48 -9.43 11.25 -3.56
C PHE A 48 -9.47 11.33 -5.09
N VAL A 49 -9.42 10.19 -5.80
CA VAL A 49 -9.56 10.14 -7.26
C VAL A 49 -10.87 10.80 -7.72
N LEU A 50 -11.99 10.47 -7.07
CA LEU A 50 -13.29 11.04 -7.41
C LEU A 50 -13.36 12.54 -7.13
N GLY A 51 -12.78 12.99 -6.01
CA GLY A 51 -12.68 14.40 -5.66
C GLY A 51 -11.92 15.20 -6.72
N VAL A 52 -10.68 14.79 -7.04
CA VAL A 52 -9.83 15.45 -8.05
C VAL A 52 -10.48 15.42 -9.44
N SER A 53 -11.09 14.29 -9.82
CA SER A 53 -11.78 14.15 -11.11
C SER A 53 -13.01 15.07 -11.21
N SER A 54 -13.74 15.28 -10.11
CA SER A 54 -14.91 16.17 -10.08
C SER A 54 -14.56 17.65 -10.24
N LEU A 55 -13.44 18.09 -9.66
CA LEU A 55 -12.89 19.44 -9.84
C LEU A 55 -12.54 19.71 -11.31
N CYS A 56 -12.23 18.66 -12.06
CA CYS A 56 -11.82 18.75 -13.46
C CYS A 56 -12.95 18.73 -14.49
N ASN A 57 -14.18 18.39 -14.11
CA ASN A 57 -15.34 18.45 -15.01
C ASN A 57 -15.82 19.89 -15.31
N GLY A 58 -15.25 20.92 -14.67
CA GLY A 58 -15.68 22.32 -14.81
C GLY A 58 -14.64 23.31 -15.34
N LEU A 59 -13.37 22.91 -15.58
CA LEU A 59 -12.26 23.82 -15.88
C LEU A 59 -11.46 23.37 -17.12
N VAL A 60 -11.24 24.29 -18.06
CA VAL A 60 -10.59 24.10 -19.36
C VAL A 60 -9.09 23.71 -19.26
N LEU A 61 -8.46 23.80 -18.08
CA LEU A 61 -7.04 23.51 -17.84
C LEU A 61 -6.72 22.11 -17.27
N CYS A 62 -7.68 21.19 -17.21
CA CYS A 62 -7.50 19.89 -16.53
C CYS A 62 -6.77 18.79 -17.32
N SER A 63 -6.01 19.12 -18.36
CA SER A 63 -5.17 18.15 -19.09
C SER A 63 -3.91 17.70 -18.32
N PHE A 64 -3.66 18.21 -17.12
CA PHE A 64 -2.38 18.07 -16.40
C PHE A 64 -2.32 17.26 -15.09
N PRO A 65 -3.40 16.95 -14.34
CA PRO A 65 -3.28 16.10 -13.14
C PRO A 65 -3.27 14.60 -13.47
N THR A 66 -3.06 14.21 -14.73
CA THR A 66 -3.07 12.81 -15.20
C THR A 66 -2.07 11.93 -14.45
N LEU A 67 -0.89 12.46 -14.11
CA LEU A 67 0.11 11.72 -13.33
C LEU A 67 -0.32 11.52 -11.87
N ASP A 68 -0.97 12.52 -11.26
CA ASP A 68 -1.46 12.42 -9.88
C ASP A 68 -2.61 11.40 -9.78
N VAL A 69 -3.57 11.49 -10.71
CA VAL A 69 -4.68 10.55 -10.80
C VAL A 69 -4.19 9.15 -11.11
N ALA A 70 -3.25 8.98 -12.05
CA ALA A 70 -2.66 7.68 -12.36
C ALA A 70 -1.91 7.10 -11.15
N GLY A 71 -1.15 7.92 -10.42
CA GLY A 71 -0.49 7.53 -9.18
C GLY A 71 -1.49 7.06 -8.12
N THR A 72 -2.57 7.80 -7.92
CA THR A 72 -3.61 7.45 -6.94
C THR A 72 -4.38 6.17 -7.33
N VAL A 73 -4.61 5.95 -8.63
CA VAL A 73 -5.20 4.69 -9.12
C VAL A 73 -4.27 3.51 -8.85
N LEU A 74 -2.96 3.69 -9.10
CA LEU A 74 -1.95 2.67 -8.82
C LEU A 74 -1.83 2.39 -7.31
N LEU A 75 -1.89 3.43 -6.49
CA LEU A 75 -1.92 3.36 -5.03
C LEU A 75 -3.12 2.51 -4.56
N THR A 76 -4.31 2.83 -5.09
CA THR A 76 -5.56 2.11 -4.78
C THR A 76 -5.45 0.63 -5.19
N ALA A 77 -4.95 0.35 -6.39
CA ALA A 77 -4.72 -1.02 -6.85
C ALA A 77 -3.73 -1.76 -5.93
N GLY A 78 -2.67 -1.10 -5.47
CA GLY A 78 -1.73 -1.65 -4.50
C GLY A 78 -2.38 -2.04 -3.18
N TRP A 79 -3.22 -1.16 -2.61
CA TRP A 79 -3.99 -1.46 -1.40
C TRP A 79 -4.93 -2.64 -1.57
N VAL A 80 -5.62 -2.73 -2.72
CA VAL A 80 -6.50 -3.87 -3.03
C VAL A 80 -5.71 -5.17 -3.12
N VAL A 81 -4.61 -5.19 -3.89
CA VAL A 81 -3.75 -6.37 -4.04
C VAL A 81 -3.15 -6.80 -2.71
N MET A 82 -2.71 -5.83 -1.89
CA MET A 82 -2.21 -6.10 -0.54
C MET A 82 -3.27 -6.79 0.31
N THR A 83 -4.48 -6.22 0.32
CA THR A 83 -5.63 -6.74 1.07
C THR A 83 -5.95 -8.17 0.65
N VAL A 84 -5.97 -8.44 -0.66
CA VAL A 84 -6.17 -9.79 -1.20
C VAL A 84 -5.09 -10.75 -0.71
N GLY A 85 -3.81 -10.35 -0.75
CA GLY A 85 -2.70 -11.16 -0.24
C GLY A 85 -2.85 -11.50 1.24
N VAL A 86 -3.23 -10.51 2.06
CA VAL A 86 -3.49 -10.71 3.51
C VAL A 86 -4.68 -11.65 3.74
N VAL A 87 -5.77 -11.51 2.99
CA VAL A 87 -6.94 -12.40 3.08
C VAL A 87 -6.56 -13.83 2.68
N MET A 88 -5.72 -14.00 1.66
CA MET A 88 -5.18 -15.31 1.28
C MET A 88 -4.33 -15.91 2.41
N MET A 89 -3.52 -15.10 3.10
CA MET A 89 -2.74 -15.57 4.26
C MET A 89 -3.64 -16.05 5.42
N LEU A 90 -4.83 -15.47 5.58
CA LEU A 90 -5.81 -15.85 6.61
C LEU A 90 -6.62 -17.11 6.26
N THR A 91 -7.09 -17.17 5.02
CA THR A 91 -8.06 -18.18 4.56
C THR A 91 -7.39 -19.44 4.01
N LEU A 92 -6.15 -19.32 3.53
CA LEU A 92 -5.39 -20.40 2.89
C LEU A 92 -3.98 -20.52 3.49
N PRO A 93 -3.88 -20.94 4.77
CA PRO A 93 -2.58 -21.15 5.41
C PRO A 93 -1.77 -22.21 4.65
N GLY A 94 -0.53 -21.87 4.28
CA GLY A 94 0.38 -22.77 3.56
C GLY A 94 0.44 -22.59 2.04
N VAL A 95 -0.39 -21.73 1.43
CA VAL A 95 -0.27 -21.43 -0.01
C VAL A 95 1.01 -20.64 -0.29
N ALA A 96 1.93 -21.25 -1.04
CA ALA A 96 3.14 -20.61 -1.54
C ALA A 96 2.76 -19.43 -2.45
N GLY A 97 2.92 -18.20 -1.95
CA GLY A 97 2.67 -16.97 -2.71
C GLY A 97 1.76 -15.95 -2.04
N SER A 98 1.00 -16.30 -1.01
CA SER A 98 0.09 -15.36 -0.32
C SER A 98 0.82 -14.14 0.27
N ARG A 99 1.96 -14.38 0.92
CA ARG A 99 2.90 -13.32 1.36
C ARG A 99 3.43 -12.48 0.22
N ALA A 100 3.79 -13.11 -0.90
CA ALA A 100 4.33 -12.41 -2.05
C ALA A 100 3.30 -11.43 -2.61
N VAL A 101 2.03 -11.85 -2.75
CA VAL A 101 0.94 -10.97 -3.19
C VAL A 101 0.77 -9.76 -2.27
N ALA A 102 0.80 -9.98 -0.94
CA ALA A 102 0.69 -8.89 0.03
C ALA A 102 1.86 -7.89 -0.10
N VAL A 103 3.09 -8.39 -0.20
CA VAL A 103 4.31 -7.57 -0.35
C VAL A 103 4.30 -6.81 -1.68
N TYR A 104 4.00 -7.45 -2.80
CA TYR A 104 3.93 -6.76 -4.09
C TYR A 104 2.79 -5.74 -4.15
N GLY A 105 1.68 -5.98 -3.45
CA GLY A 105 0.62 -4.98 -3.26
C GLY A 105 1.13 -3.73 -2.55
N LEU A 106 1.92 -3.89 -1.48
CA LEU A 106 2.54 -2.76 -0.77
C LEU A 106 3.57 -2.02 -1.62
N VAL A 107 4.37 -2.74 -2.43
CA VAL A 107 5.31 -2.12 -3.37
C VAL A 107 4.56 -1.31 -4.43
N LEU A 108 3.46 -1.85 -4.95
CA LEU A 108 2.61 -1.15 -5.91
C LEU A 108 1.96 0.09 -5.28
N ALA A 109 1.52 0.00 -4.03
CA ALA A 109 0.98 1.11 -3.28
C ALA A 109 2.02 2.23 -3.12
N ALA A 110 3.24 1.88 -2.67
CA ALA A 110 4.34 2.85 -2.53
C ALA A 110 4.73 3.48 -3.88
N ALA A 111 4.76 2.71 -4.96
CA ALA A 111 5.02 3.24 -6.30
C ALA A 111 3.93 4.22 -6.76
N GLY A 112 2.66 3.91 -6.48
CA GLY A 112 1.53 4.80 -6.73
C GLY A 112 1.61 6.11 -5.94
N ASP A 113 2.01 6.03 -4.67
CA ASP A 113 2.19 7.20 -3.80
C ASP A 113 3.31 8.13 -4.30
N VAL A 114 4.45 7.56 -4.73
CA VAL A 114 5.53 8.32 -5.38
C VAL A 114 5.03 9.00 -6.65
N LEU A 115 4.30 8.27 -7.50
CA LEU A 115 3.78 8.81 -8.75
C LEU A 115 2.75 9.94 -8.51
N SER A 116 1.91 9.79 -7.49
CA SER A 116 0.96 10.82 -7.06
C SER A 116 1.68 12.07 -6.57
N LEU A 117 2.70 11.91 -5.71
CA LEU A 117 3.53 13.04 -5.25
C LEU A 117 4.18 13.79 -6.42
N VAL A 118 4.77 13.06 -7.38
CA VAL A 118 5.37 13.69 -8.58
C VAL A 118 4.31 14.43 -9.38
N GLY A 119 3.14 13.82 -9.60
CA GLY A 119 2.02 14.47 -10.28
C GLY A 119 1.57 15.76 -9.59
N ASN A 120 1.50 15.74 -8.26
CA ASN A 120 1.12 16.90 -7.44
C ASN A 120 2.16 18.03 -7.53
N ILE A 121 3.46 17.72 -7.42
CA ILE A 121 4.55 18.69 -7.57
C ILE A 121 4.50 19.37 -8.94
N VAL A 122 4.32 18.58 -10.02
CA VAL A 122 4.23 19.11 -11.39
C VAL A 122 2.99 19.99 -11.54
N PHE A 123 1.84 19.55 -11.00
CA PHE A 123 0.58 20.27 -11.10
C PHE A 123 0.62 21.62 -10.39
N VAL A 124 1.13 21.65 -9.15
CA VAL A 124 1.27 22.86 -8.32
C VAL A 124 2.33 23.80 -8.89
N GLY A 125 3.47 23.26 -9.34
CA GLY A 125 4.54 24.05 -9.95
C GLY A 125 4.09 24.74 -11.25
N ALA A 126 3.20 24.12 -12.01
CA ALA A 126 2.63 24.70 -13.23
C ALA A 126 1.45 25.67 -12.96
N ASN A 127 0.82 25.63 -11.78
CA ASN A 127 -0.38 26.43 -11.48
C ASN A 127 -0.36 27.00 -10.05
N SER A 128 0.02 28.28 -9.93
CA SER A 128 0.09 29.00 -8.65
C SER A 128 -1.26 29.10 -7.91
N LEU A 129 -2.38 28.99 -8.62
CA LEU A 129 -3.74 28.99 -8.05
C LEU A 129 -3.99 27.77 -7.13
N TYR A 130 -3.29 26.66 -7.38
CA TYR A 130 -3.45 25.37 -6.70
C TYR A 130 -2.39 25.11 -5.64
N TYR A 131 -1.52 26.09 -5.36
CA TYR A 131 -0.47 25.97 -4.34
C TYR A 131 -0.99 25.51 -2.98
N ARG A 132 -2.16 26.03 -2.56
CA ARG A 132 -2.82 25.63 -1.31
C ARG A 132 -3.35 24.20 -1.29
N LEU A 133 -3.64 23.61 -2.44
CA LEU A 133 -4.05 22.21 -2.55
C LEU A 133 -2.85 21.25 -2.51
N GLY A 134 -1.66 21.73 -2.91
CA GLY A 134 -0.40 20.99 -2.83
C GLY A 134 0.26 20.98 -1.45
N ASP A 135 -0.12 21.91 -0.58
CA ASP A 135 0.60 22.26 0.68
C ASP A 135 0.58 21.16 1.78
N GLY A 136 0.01 20.00 1.48
CA GLY A 136 0.03 18.83 2.37
C GLY A 136 0.45 17.52 1.68
N SER A 137 0.75 17.56 0.39
CA SER A 137 1.05 16.36 -0.42
C SER A 137 2.24 15.56 0.12
N ILE A 138 3.30 16.26 0.56
CA ILE A 138 4.47 15.61 1.15
C ILE A 138 4.17 14.96 2.51
N VAL A 139 3.28 15.56 3.29
CA VAL A 139 2.86 15.01 4.59
C VAL A 139 2.04 13.74 4.37
N ILE A 140 1.13 13.76 3.41
CA ILE A 140 0.30 12.61 3.01
C ILE A 140 1.19 11.47 2.50
N PHE A 141 2.16 11.78 1.63
CA PHE A 141 3.14 10.81 1.13
C PHE A 141 3.93 10.17 2.28
N VAL A 142 4.51 10.96 3.18
CA VAL A 142 5.27 10.43 4.31
C VAL A 142 4.40 9.55 5.20
N PHE A 143 3.15 9.96 5.46
CA PHE A 143 2.21 9.16 6.23
C PHE A 143 1.95 7.80 5.58
N TRP A 144 1.61 7.75 4.29
CA TRP A 144 1.33 6.50 3.58
C TRP A 144 2.55 5.61 3.42
N LEU A 145 3.73 6.19 3.24
CA LEU A 145 5.00 5.46 3.19
C LEU A 145 5.31 4.81 4.53
N VAL A 146 5.12 5.52 5.64
CA VAL A 146 5.29 4.97 7.00
C VAL A 146 4.28 3.84 7.25
N VAL A 147 3.00 4.03 6.90
CA VAL A 147 1.99 2.99 7.01
C VAL A 147 2.39 1.76 6.19
N SER A 148 2.80 1.93 4.94
CA SER A 148 3.24 0.84 4.07
C SER A 148 4.45 0.09 4.62
N ALA A 149 5.42 0.81 5.20
CA ALA A 149 6.59 0.21 5.84
C ALA A 149 6.22 -0.62 7.08
N ILE A 150 5.31 -0.13 7.92
CA ILE A 150 4.80 -0.86 9.09
C ILE A 150 4.08 -2.13 8.63
N LEU A 151 3.18 -2.01 7.65
CA LEU A 151 2.41 -3.15 7.14
C LEU A 151 3.33 -4.18 6.47
N TYR A 152 4.36 -3.74 5.75
CA TYR A 152 5.39 -4.61 5.18
C TYR A 152 6.11 -5.39 6.27
N TYR A 153 6.57 -4.71 7.33
CA TYR A 153 7.20 -5.36 8.47
C TYR A 153 6.27 -6.41 9.10
N LEU A 154 5.00 -6.07 9.32
CA LEU A 154 4.02 -7.00 9.89
C LEU A 154 3.74 -8.21 8.98
N VAL A 155 3.58 -8.00 7.68
CA VAL A 155 3.33 -9.08 6.71
C VAL A 155 4.51 -10.05 6.67
N VAL A 156 5.73 -9.53 6.61
CA VAL A 156 6.94 -10.34 6.48
C VAL A 156 7.29 -11.09 7.77
N THR A 157 7.06 -10.47 8.93
CA THR A 157 7.33 -11.10 10.24
C THR A 157 6.16 -11.93 10.77
N SER A 158 4.99 -11.85 10.14
CA SER A 158 3.81 -12.64 10.54
C SER A 158 4.08 -14.14 10.45
N ARG A 159 3.64 -14.89 11.46
CA ARG A 159 3.66 -16.36 11.42
C ARG A 159 2.46 -16.89 10.63
N PRO A 160 2.59 -18.02 9.92
CA PRO A 160 1.44 -18.68 9.28
C PRO A 160 0.38 -19.00 10.33
N ALA A 161 -0.90 -18.80 9.98
CA ALA A 161 -2.01 -19.16 10.86
C ALA A 161 -2.02 -20.70 11.07
N GLY A 162 -1.71 -21.15 12.29
CA GLY A 162 -1.73 -22.58 12.66
C GLY A 162 -0.42 -23.13 13.24
N GLU A 163 0.70 -22.41 13.14
CA GLU A 163 1.94 -22.81 13.85
C GLU A 163 1.84 -22.45 15.34
N PRO A 164 2.17 -23.38 16.26
CA PRO A 164 2.21 -23.07 17.69
C PRO A 164 3.23 -21.94 17.97
N PRO A 165 3.01 -21.12 19.00
CA PRO A 165 3.96 -20.09 19.37
C PRO A 165 5.30 -20.75 19.70
N ALA A 166 6.36 -20.34 19.00
CA ALA A 166 7.71 -20.81 19.32
C ALA A 166 7.99 -20.48 20.80
N SER A 167 8.25 -21.55 21.57
CA SER A 167 8.65 -21.51 22.97
C SER A 167 9.99 -20.82 23.17
#